data_AF-A0A7C5NW67-F1
#
_entry.id   AF-A0A7C5NW67-F1
#
_cell.length_a   1.000
_cell.length_b   1.000
_cell.length_c   1.000
_cell.angle_alpha   90.00
_cell.angle_beta   90.00
_cell.angle_gamma   90.00
#
_symmetry.space_group_name_H-M   'P 1'
#
loop_
_entity.id
_entity.type
_entity.pdbx_description
1 polymer ?
#
loop_
_entity_poly.entity_id
_entity_poly.type
_entity_poly.pdbx_seq_one_letter_code
_entity_poly.pdbx_strand_id
1 'polypeptide(L)'
;MSRNPLQEWHEEFWRKVVEIVKAEKLTLESITEFFRYENLSRRYPEFCPLFSQKAICHRKPSAADFNCLFCACPYFEFELWDDDGKMFGGCRLQSRLGKRNDYGYWDCTGCWFVHRSEWVQKHLSLLPEMVIEAFKRSRNKT
;
A
#
# COMPACT_ATOMS: atom_id res chain seq x y z
N MET A 1 19.96 -17.33 1.63
CA MET A 1 19.54 -16.24 2.53
C MET A 1 18.04 -16.11 2.40
N SER A 2 17.29 -16.28 3.48
CA SER A 2 15.85 -15.96 3.49
C SER A 2 15.68 -14.49 3.12
N ARG A 3 14.81 -14.20 2.16
CA ARG A 3 14.48 -12.81 1.79
C ARG A 3 13.74 -12.14 2.95
N ASN A 4 13.88 -10.82 3.06
CA ASN A 4 13.17 -10.03 4.07
C ASN A 4 11.65 -10.17 3.86
N PRO A 5 10.89 -10.75 4.81
CA PRO A 5 9.46 -11.00 4.64
C PRO A 5 8.63 -9.71 4.47
N LEU A 6 9.07 -8.58 5.02
CA LEU A 6 8.39 -7.29 4.82
C LEU A 6 8.54 -6.80 3.38
N GLN A 7 9.72 -7.02 2.79
CA GLN A 7 9.98 -6.70 1.40
C GLN A 7 9.16 -7.62 0.48
N GLU A 8 9.10 -8.92 0.79
CA GLU A 8 8.28 -9.87 0.00
C GLU A 8 6.80 -9.49 0.00
N TRP A 9 6.26 -9.13 1.17
CA TRP A 9 4.88 -8.65 1.28
C TRP A 9 4.63 -7.37 0.47
N HIS A 10 5.57 -6.40 0.52
CA HIS A 10 5.46 -5.14 -0.23
C HIS A 10 5.46 -5.39 -1.74
N GLU A 11 6.37 -6.24 -2.22
CA GLU A 11 6.43 -6.64 -3.62
C GLU A 11 5.16 -7.39 -4.04
N GLU A 12 4.65 -8.30 -3.21
CA GLU A 12 3.40 -9.02 -3.48
C GLU A 12 2.20 -8.09 -3.56
N PHE A 13 2.11 -7.13 -2.65
CA PHE A 13 1.05 -6.11 -2.68
C PHE A 13 1.05 -5.38 -4.03
N TRP A 14 2.20 -4.90 -4.50
CA TRP A 14 2.25 -4.18 -5.78
C TRP A 14 1.98 -5.09 -6.97
N ARG A 15 2.35 -6.38 -6.92
CA ARG A 15 1.92 -7.35 -7.93
C ARG A 15 0.39 -7.47 -7.98
N LYS A 16 -0.28 -7.56 -6.83
CA LYS A 16 -1.76 -7.59 -6.77
C LYS A 16 -2.38 -6.31 -7.34
N VAL A 17 -1.80 -5.15 -7.03
CA VAL A 17 -2.24 -3.86 -7.61
C VAL A 17 -2.13 -3.89 -9.14
N VAL A 18 -1.01 -4.37 -9.68
CA VAL A 18 -0.80 -4.49 -11.13
C VAL A 18 -1.85 -5.39 -11.79
N GLU A 19 -2.16 -6.53 -11.19
CA GLU A 19 -3.17 -7.45 -11.75
C GLU A 19 -4.57 -6.82 -11.75
N ILE A 20 -4.95 -6.10 -10.69
CA ILE A 20 -6.21 -5.34 -10.65
C ILE A 20 -6.22 -4.25 -11.72
N VAL A 21 -5.13 -3.47 -11.86
CA VAL A 21 -5.02 -2.42 -12.89
C VAL A 21 -5.24 -2.98 -14.29
N LYS A 22 -4.66 -4.15 -14.60
CA LYS A 22 -4.85 -4.81 -15.90
C LYS A 22 -6.28 -5.35 -16.06
N ALA A 23 -6.79 -6.07 -15.07
CA ALA A 23 -8.10 -6.72 -15.13
C ALA A 23 -9.24 -5.69 -15.30
N GLU A 24 -9.14 -4.58 -14.57
CA GLU A 24 -10.14 -3.52 -14.54
C GLU A 24 -9.86 -2.41 -15.56
N LYS A 25 -8.79 -2.56 -16.35
CA LYS A 25 -8.31 -1.58 -17.34
C LYS A 25 -8.21 -0.17 -16.75
N LEU A 26 -7.70 -0.07 -15.53
CA LEU A 26 -7.60 1.21 -14.83
C LEU A 26 -6.64 2.15 -15.55
N THR A 27 -6.86 3.42 -15.29
CA THR A 27 -6.03 4.54 -15.73
C THR A 27 -5.49 5.28 -14.51
N LEU A 28 -4.56 6.21 -14.74
CA LEU A 28 -4.02 7.05 -13.67
C LEU A 28 -5.12 7.88 -12.98
N GLU A 29 -6.14 8.29 -13.73
CA GLU A 29 -7.27 9.08 -13.24
C GLU A 29 -8.23 8.24 -12.39
N SER A 30 -8.45 6.98 -12.75
CA SER A 30 -9.43 6.10 -12.10
C SER A 30 -8.87 5.28 -10.94
N ILE A 31 -7.54 5.05 -10.89
CA ILE A 31 -6.93 4.16 -9.87
C ILE A 31 -7.18 4.64 -8.44
N THR A 32 -7.15 5.95 -8.19
CA THR A 32 -7.35 6.48 -6.84
C THR A 32 -8.77 6.16 -6.34
N GLU A 33 -9.79 6.43 -7.16
CA GLU A 33 -11.18 6.12 -6.79
C GLU A 33 -11.41 4.61 -6.65
N PHE A 34 -10.81 3.81 -7.54
CA PHE A 34 -10.94 2.36 -7.50
C PHE A 34 -10.40 1.74 -6.20
N PHE A 35 -9.24 2.22 -5.74
CA PHE A 35 -8.57 1.71 -4.54
C PHE A 35 -9.10 2.28 -3.23
N ARG A 36 -10.20 3.05 -3.24
CA ARG A 36 -10.92 3.38 -2.00
C ARG A 36 -11.37 2.11 -1.30
N TYR A 37 -11.29 2.08 0.02
CA TYR A 37 -11.64 0.94 0.86
C TYR A 37 -13.01 0.35 0.49
N GLU A 38 -14.04 1.18 0.37
CA GLU A 38 -15.41 0.74 0.06
C GLU A 38 -15.51 0.08 -1.32
N ASN A 39 -14.77 0.60 -2.31
CA ASN A 39 -14.76 0.06 -3.67
C ASN A 39 -13.97 -1.25 -3.73
N LEU A 40 -12.75 -1.24 -3.19
CA LEU A 40 -11.83 -2.37 -3.26
C LEU A 40 -12.32 -3.56 -2.44
N SER A 41 -12.82 -3.33 -1.22
CA SER A 41 -13.34 -4.40 -0.34
C SER A 41 -14.55 -5.13 -0.92
N ARG A 42 -15.40 -4.42 -1.67
CA ARG A 42 -16.56 -5.00 -2.34
C ARG A 42 -16.17 -5.82 -3.57
N ARG A 43 -15.21 -5.35 -4.37
CA ARG A 43 -14.84 -5.96 -5.66
C ARG A 43 -13.78 -7.05 -5.52
N TYR A 44 -12.85 -6.88 -4.58
CA TYR A 44 -11.73 -7.77 -4.31
C TYR A 44 -11.63 -8.05 -2.80
N PRO A 45 -12.60 -8.78 -2.20
CA PRO A 45 -12.62 -9.05 -0.76
C PRO A 45 -11.37 -9.79 -0.27
N GLU A 46 -10.75 -10.62 -1.11
CA GLU A 46 -9.54 -11.38 -0.80
C GLU A 46 -8.24 -10.55 -0.91
N PHE A 47 -8.32 -9.30 -1.35
CA PHE A 47 -7.13 -8.44 -1.49
C PHE A 47 -6.47 -8.15 -0.14
N CYS A 48 -7.28 -8.04 0.92
CA CYS A 48 -6.82 -7.78 2.27
C CYS A 48 -7.62 -8.62 3.27
N PRO A 49 -6.96 -9.35 4.20
CA PRO A 49 -7.67 -10.16 5.18
C PRO A 49 -8.60 -9.35 6.09
N LEU A 50 -8.35 -8.04 6.28
CA LEU A 50 -9.20 -7.19 7.12
C LEU A 50 -10.54 -6.81 6.48
N PHE A 51 -10.70 -6.96 5.16
CA PHE A 51 -11.96 -6.65 4.49
C PHE A 51 -13.09 -7.55 4.98
N SER A 52 -12.80 -8.84 5.22
CA SER A 52 -13.75 -9.80 5.80
C SER A 52 -14.23 -9.38 7.20
N GLN A 53 -13.41 -8.63 7.94
CA GLN A 53 -13.69 -8.16 9.30
C GLN A 53 -14.36 -6.78 9.32
N LYS A 54 -14.59 -6.17 8.13
CA LYS A 54 -15.11 -4.81 7.99
C LYS A 54 -14.28 -3.77 8.77
N ALA A 55 -12.97 -3.99 8.87
CA ALA A 55 -12.05 -3.17 9.65
C ALA A 55 -11.04 -2.43 8.76
N ILE A 56 -10.63 -1.23 9.18
CA ILE A 56 -9.52 -0.48 8.57
C ILE A 56 -8.25 -0.63 9.42
N CYS A 57 -7.08 -0.63 8.77
CA CYS A 57 -5.80 -0.91 9.44
C CYS A 57 -5.30 0.23 10.37
N HIS A 58 -5.72 1.48 10.12
CA HIS A 58 -5.18 2.66 10.79
C HIS A 58 -6.29 3.49 11.46
N ARG A 59 -5.99 4.11 12.61
CA ARG A 59 -6.98 4.79 13.48
C ARG A 59 -7.69 5.99 12.85
N LYS A 60 -7.13 6.56 11.78
CA LYS A 60 -7.65 7.65 10.93
C LYS A 60 -7.11 7.37 9.53
N PRO A 61 -7.74 7.78 8.42
CA PRO A 61 -9.01 8.50 8.25
C PRO A 61 -10.27 7.60 8.45
N SER A 62 -11.47 8.17 8.26
CA SER A 62 -12.73 7.41 8.21
C SER A 62 -12.71 6.40 7.06
N ALA A 63 -13.53 5.34 7.12
CA ALA A 63 -13.63 4.36 6.04
C ALA A 63 -13.99 4.99 4.68
N ALA A 64 -14.81 6.05 4.68
CA ALA A 64 -15.22 6.77 3.48
C ALA A 64 -14.05 7.47 2.77
N ASP A 65 -13.08 7.97 3.53
CA ASP A 65 -11.89 8.68 3.01
C ASP A 65 -10.66 7.77 2.88
N PHE A 66 -10.79 6.49 3.28
CA PHE A 66 -9.69 5.54 3.33
C PHE A 66 -9.37 4.98 1.94
N ASN A 67 -8.11 5.11 1.54
CA ASN A 67 -7.58 4.62 0.29
C ASN A 67 -6.50 3.56 0.53
N CYS A 68 -6.61 2.44 -0.15
CA CYS A 68 -5.73 1.30 0.02
C CYS A 68 -4.54 1.29 -0.95
N LEU A 69 -4.47 2.20 -1.93
CA LEU A 69 -3.48 2.16 -3.02
C LEU A 69 -2.03 2.17 -2.51
N PHE A 70 -1.72 3.02 -1.54
CA PHE A 70 -0.39 3.10 -0.92
C PHE A 70 -0.32 2.37 0.44
N CYS A 71 -1.10 1.30 0.61
CA CYS A 71 -0.99 0.48 1.81
C CYS A 71 0.41 -0.13 1.95
N ALA A 72 1.01 -0.57 0.84
CA ALA A 72 2.46 -0.76 0.75
C ALA A 72 3.14 0.61 0.61
N CYS A 73 3.42 1.23 1.76
CA CYS A 73 3.94 2.59 1.84
C CYS A 73 5.21 2.75 0.96
N PRO A 74 5.29 3.79 0.10
CA PRO A 74 6.47 4.02 -0.75
C PRO A 74 7.71 4.49 0.04
N TYR A 75 7.53 4.82 1.32
CA TYR A 75 8.60 5.29 2.20
C TYR A 75 9.01 4.27 3.27
N PHE A 76 8.49 3.04 3.20
CA PHE A 76 8.96 1.99 4.10
C PHE A 76 10.41 1.62 3.75
N GLU A 77 11.25 1.51 4.76
CA GLU A 77 12.67 1.19 4.62
C GLU A 77 12.88 -0.28 4.94
N PHE A 78 13.21 -1.09 3.94
CA PHE A 78 13.41 -2.53 4.11
C PHE A 78 14.86 -2.87 4.44
N GLU A 79 15.78 -1.97 4.13
CA GLU A 79 17.22 -2.12 4.32
C GLU A 79 17.62 -2.05 5.80
N LEU A 80 16.78 -1.44 6.63
CA LEU A 80 16.92 -1.47 8.08
C LEU A 80 16.45 -2.85 8.60
N TRP A 81 17.31 -3.85 8.47
CA TRP A 81 17.06 -5.24 8.89
C TRP A 81 18.21 -5.79 9.72
N ASP A 82 17.94 -6.06 10.99
CA ASP A 82 18.88 -6.64 11.95
C ASP A 82 18.15 -7.61 12.88
N ASP A 83 18.43 -8.91 12.72
CA ASP A 83 17.84 -9.98 13.51
C ASP A 83 18.34 -9.94 14.97
N ASP A 84 19.61 -9.62 15.19
CA ASP A 84 20.23 -9.61 16.52
C ASP A 84 19.74 -8.40 17.33
N GLY A 85 19.70 -7.23 16.69
CA GLY A 85 19.24 -5.98 17.28
C GLY A 85 17.72 -5.80 17.32
N LYS A 86 16.94 -6.77 16.79
CA LYS A 86 15.49 -6.67 16.61
C LYS A 86 15.09 -5.35 15.92
N MET A 87 15.67 -5.08 14.76
CA MET A 87 15.31 -3.91 13.95
C MET A 87 14.78 -4.37 12.60
N PHE A 88 13.45 -4.40 12.48
CA PHE A 88 12.76 -4.88 11.28
C PHE A 88 12.00 -3.73 10.63
N GLY A 89 12.64 -3.13 9.63
CA GLY A 89 12.15 -2.02 8.86
C GLY A 89 12.24 -0.66 9.56
N GLY A 90 11.90 0.38 8.79
CA GLY A 90 11.93 1.77 9.19
C GLY A 90 11.05 2.67 8.31
N CYS A 91 11.21 3.98 8.47
CA CYS A 91 10.52 5.00 7.68
C CYS A 91 11.52 6.01 7.13
N ARG A 92 11.67 6.06 5.80
CA ARG A 92 12.57 6.99 5.11
C ARG A 92 12.21 8.46 5.35
N LEU A 93 10.95 8.76 5.72
CA LEU A 93 10.50 10.11 6.09
C LEU A 93 10.78 10.46 7.55
N GLN A 94 11.23 9.50 8.37
CA GLN A 94 11.38 9.68 9.82
C GLN A 94 10.11 10.23 10.49
N SER A 95 8.94 9.73 10.05
CA SER A 95 7.64 10.20 10.53
C SER A 95 7.47 9.94 12.03
N ARG A 96 7.07 10.98 12.78
CA ARG A 96 6.73 10.88 14.22
C ARG A 96 5.48 10.03 14.51
N LEU A 97 4.76 9.61 13.47
CA LEU A 97 3.56 8.77 13.58
C LEU A 97 3.89 7.27 13.60
N GLY A 98 5.08 6.89 13.14
CA GLY A 98 5.57 5.51 13.23
C GLY A 98 6.41 5.32 14.49
N LYS A 99 6.48 4.07 14.97
CA LYS A 99 7.30 3.70 16.12
C LYS A 99 7.78 2.26 15.99
N ARG A 100 8.88 1.90 16.64
CA ARG A 100 9.26 0.49 16.77
C ARG A 100 8.41 -0.17 17.86
N ASN A 101 7.89 -1.36 17.59
CA ASN A 101 7.14 -2.15 18.58
C ASN A 101 8.08 -3.03 19.43
N ASP A 102 7.52 -3.70 20.44
CA ASP A 102 8.29 -4.54 21.39
C ASP A 102 8.96 -5.76 20.73
N TYR A 103 8.53 -6.12 19.52
CA TYR A 103 9.09 -7.20 18.71
C TYR A 103 10.15 -6.71 17.71
N GLY A 104 10.44 -5.41 17.66
CA GLY A 104 11.45 -4.83 16.79
C GLY A 104 10.95 -4.33 15.43
N TYR A 105 9.68 -4.56 15.10
CA TYR A 105 9.10 -4.13 13.83
C TYR A 105 8.73 -2.65 13.84
N TRP A 106 8.94 -2.00 12.71
CA TRP A 106 8.43 -0.65 12.49
C TRP A 106 6.92 -0.67 12.32
N ASP A 107 6.22 -0.13 13.31
CA ASP A 107 4.76 -0.02 13.38
C ASP A 107 4.31 1.34 12.81
N CYS A 108 3.55 1.27 11.71
CA CYS A 108 2.97 2.41 11.03
C CYS A 108 1.51 2.69 11.44
N THR A 109 0.92 2.01 12.43
CA THR A 109 -0.51 2.12 12.80
C THR A 109 -0.97 3.56 13.10
N GLY A 110 -0.05 4.46 13.47
CA GLY A 110 -0.32 5.90 13.63
C GLY A 110 -0.30 6.73 12.35
N CYS A 111 0.22 6.20 11.23
CA CYS A 111 0.31 6.86 9.94
C CYS A 111 -1.02 6.78 9.19
N TRP A 112 -1.51 7.92 8.71
CA TRP A 112 -2.83 8.00 8.07
C TRP A 112 -2.81 8.76 6.73
N PHE A 113 -1.74 9.51 6.46
CA PHE A 113 -1.69 10.38 5.29
C PHE A 113 -1.69 9.59 3.98
N VAL A 114 -0.98 8.45 3.90
CA VAL A 114 -0.97 7.54 2.73
C VAL A 114 -2.30 6.88 2.46
N HIS A 115 -3.26 7.01 3.38
CA HIS A 115 -4.61 6.46 3.27
C HIS A 115 -5.67 7.52 2.97
N ARG A 116 -5.31 8.80 2.82
CA ARG A 116 -6.28 9.81 2.38
C ARG A 116 -6.32 9.89 0.87
N SER A 117 -7.49 9.72 0.26
CA SER A 117 -7.65 9.83 -1.20
C SER A 117 -7.05 11.12 -1.79
N GLU A 118 -7.22 12.27 -1.12
CA GLU A 118 -6.61 13.53 -1.55
C GLU A 118 -5.07 13.46 -1.60
N TRP A 119 -4.45 12.86 -0.58
CA TRP A 119 -2.99 12.69 -0.55
C TRP A 119 -2.55 11.70 -1.62
N VAL A 120 -3.24 10.57 -1.76
CA VAL A 120 -2.96 9.55 -2.78
C VAL A 120 -2.98 10.17 -4.18
N GLN A 121 -4.01 10.94 -4.51
CA GLN A 121 -4.17 11.60 -5.81
C GLN A 121 -3.02 12.56 -6.12
N LYS A 122 -2.55 13.32 -5.12
CA LYS A 122 -1.43 14.27 -5.26
C LYS A 122 -0.07 13.59 -5.40
N HIS A 123 0.04 12.31 -5.08
CA HIS A 123 1.33 11.59 -4.99
C HIS A 123 1.39 10.34 -5.88
N LEU A 124 0.57 10.29 -6.95
CA LEU A 124 0.62 9.18 -7.92
C LEU A 124 1.98 9.03 -8.63
N SER A 125 2.85 10.06 -8.59
CA SER A 125 4.24 9.96 -9.04
C SER A 125 5.09 8.99 -8.21
N LEU A 126 4.63 8.59 -7.02
CA LEU A 126 5.28 7.57 -6.17
C LEU A 126 4.88 6.14 -6.53
N LEU A 127 3.99 5.94 -7.50
CA LEU A 127 3.64 4.60 -7.96
C LEU A 127 4.88 3.90 -8.52
N PRO A 128 5.09 2.60 -8.19
CA PRO A 128 6.18 1.83 -8.78
C PRO A 128 6.07 1.76 -10.31
N GLU A 129 7.22 1.69 -10.99
CA GLU A 129 7.29 1.62 -12.46
C GLU A 129 6.41 0.50 -13.04
N MET A 130 6.35 -0.67 -12.37
CA MET A 130 5.51 -1.79 -12.81
C MET A 130 4.01 -1.44 -12.88
N VAL A 131 3.52 -0.54 -12.02
CA VAL A 131 2.13 -0.05 -12.06
C VAL A 131 1.95 0.93 -13.22
N ILE A 132 2.92 1.82 -13.42
CA ILE A 132 2.91 2.78 -14.54
C ILE A 132 2.88 2.06 -15.89
N GLU A 133 3.68 1.00 -16.04
CA GLU A 133 3.71 0.18 -17.25
C GLU A 133 2.40 -0.58 -17.48
N ALA A 134 1.68 -0.97 -16.42
CA ALA A 134 0.39 -1.63 -16.53
C ALA A 134 -0.66 -0.72 -17.21
N PHE A 135 -0.61 0.60 -17.01
CA PHE A 135 -1.49 1.57 -17.68
C PHE A 135 -1.21 1.75 -19.18
N LYS A 136 -0.01 1.42 -19.66
CA LYS A 136 0.35 1.56 -21.08
C LYS A 136 -0.23 0.41 -21.91
N ARG A 137 -0.26 -0.79 -21.34
CA ARG A 137 -0.73 -2.01 -22.03
C ARG A 137 -2.25 -2.08 -22.20
N SER A 138 -3.01 -1.34 -21.40
CA SER A 138 -4.47 -1.19 -21.56
C SER A 138 -4.85 -0.28 -22.72
N ARG A 139 -3.95 0.60 -23.19
CA ARG A 139 -4.20 1.55 -24.30
C ARG A 139 -3.91 0.99 -25.70
N ASN A 140 -3.13 -0.09 -25.81
CA ASN A 140 -2.68 -0.65 -27.10
C ASN A 140 -3.52 -1.87 -27.57
N LYS A 141 -4.71 -2.09 -27.02
CA LYS A 141 -5.60 -3.22 -27.38
C LYS A 141 -6.95 -2.79 -27.98
N THR A 142 -7.04 -1.55 -28.43
CA THR A 142 -8.12 -1.00 -29.27
C THR A 142 -7.56 -0.70 -30.65
#